data_AF-A0A841J3S9-F1
#
_entry.id   AF-A0A841J3S9-F1
#
_cell.length_a   1.000
_cell.length_b   1.000
_cell.length_c   1.000
_cell.angle_alpha   90.00
_cell.angle_beta   90.00
_cell.angle_gamma   90.00
#
_symmetry.space_group_name_H-M   'P 1'
#
loop_
_entity.id
_entity.type
_entity.pdbx_description
1 polymer ?
#
loop_
_entity_poly.entity_id
_entity_poly.type
_entity_poly.pdbx_seq_one_letter_code
_entity_poly.pdbx_strand_id
1 'polypeptide(L)'
;MHRELFDFDVGNGWLWPLRQRLGELISPNAEAHLRISEVEGLWSAKTALREVADLSEIYRQVRAWITERDVVGYHGTRLDDEQRASIERDGLVPLSPDQREAALRRFLSPHPRWPEVADRLAAAIAEIGNGGTGNRTGQVHLTVSGAGLLGSFNHYLVEGSEFDHHVANSMFGEECHDLNRARGRGLLYRVRIDGAAAFAAANPFGEMAEPNLVSEIVQSLAWSLATGREDTEALELDCGMIFYQGIPPDKIMDVTEIPDDVLWENYDHRLR
;
A
#
# COMPACT_ATOMS: atom_id res chain seq x y z
N MET A 1 17.43 -6.36 20.42
CA MET A 1 18.26 -5.68 19.41
C MET A 1 17.30 -4.94 18.51
N HIS A 2 17.32 -3.61 18.47
CA HIS A 2 16.44 -2.85 17.57
C HIS A 2 17.00 -2.98 16.15
N ARG A 3 16.17 -3.49 15.21
CA ARG A 3 16.52 -3.46 13.79
C ARG A 3 16.36 -2.03 13.27
N GLU A 4 17.19 -1.65 12.30
CA GLU A 4 17.02 -0.39 11.58
C GLU A 4 15.68 -0.40 10.84
N LEU A 5 15.06 0.77 10.72
CA LEU A 5 13.77 0.96 10.08
C LEU A 5 13.97 1.52 8.67
N PHE A 6 13.44 0.85 7.67
CA PHE A 6 13.33 1.33 6.30
C PHE A 6 11.93 1.93 6.10
N ASP A 7 11.88 3.23 5.81
CA ASP A 7 10.67 3.94 5.42
C ASP A 7 10.88 4.51 4.02
N PHE A 8 10.10 4.05 3.04
CA PHE A 8 10.29 4.43 1.66
C PHE A 8 10.09 5.93 1.44
N ASP A 9 9.12 6.55 2.12
CA ASP A 9 8.81 7.99 1.95
C ASP A 9 9.91 8.89 2.55
N VAL A 10 10.82 8.34 3.37
CA VAL A 10 11.93 9.08 3.98
C VAL A 10 13.23 8.76 3.24
N GLY A 11 13.39 9.28 2.02
CA GLY A 11 14.51 8.95 1.12
C GLY A 11 15.91 9.07 1.74
N ASN A 12 16.17 10.17 2.46
CA ASN A 12 17.42 10.38 3.20
C ASN A 12 17.71 9.29 4.25
N GLY A 13 16.67 8.61 4.74
CA GLY A 13 16.77 7.53 5.72
C GLY A 13 17.25 6.20 5.13
N TRP A 14 17.18 6.00 3.81
CA TRP A 14 17.49 4.70 3.20
C TRP A 14 18.35 4.74 1.94
N LEU A 15 18.27 5.79 1.12
CA LEU A 15 19.05 5.90 -0.12
C LEU A 15 20.55 5.83 0.16
N TRP A 16 21.02 6.61 1.13
CA TRP A 16 22.44 6.63 1.48
C TRP A 16 22.91 5.30 2.10
N PRO A 17 22.26 4.74 3.15
CA PRO A 17 22.63 3.42 3.67
C PRO A 17 22.61 2.31 2.61
N LEU A 18 21.65 2.32 1.68
CA LEU A 18 21.59 1.35 0.60
C LEU A 18 22.74 1.55 -0.39
N ARG A 19 23.01 2.80 -0.79
CA ARG A 19 24.15 3.13 -1.67
C ARG A 19 25.48 2.71 -1.06
N GLN A 20 25.68 2.91 0.24
CA GLN A 20 26.88 2.43 0.94
C GLN A 20 27.02 0.90 0.88
N ARG A 21 25.92 0.16 1.02
CA ARG A 21 25.93 -1.30 0.87
C ARG A 21 26.25 -1.73 -0.55
N LEU A 22 25.73 -1.01 -1.53
CA LEU A 22 25.92 -1.34 -2.94
C LEU A 22 27.31 -0.94 -3.44
N GLY A 23 27.95 0.06 -2.85
CA GLY A 23 29.38 0.40 -2.98
C GLY A 23 30.00 0.01 -4.32
N GLU A 24 30.79 -1.07 -4.33
CA GLU A 24 31.55 -1.54 -5.50
C GLU A 24 30.68 -1.96 -6.70
N LEU A 25 29.41 -2.29 -6.49
CA LEU A 25 28.46 -2.65 -7.54
C LEU A 25 27.99 -1.44 -8.35
N ILE A 26 28.05 -0.24 -7.76
CA ILE A 26 27.72 1.01 -8.42
C ILE A 26 28.97 1.88 -8.41
N SER A 27 29.84 1.61 -9.38
CA SER A 27 31.11 2.34 -9.50
C SER A 27 30.86 3.85 -9.72
N PRO A 28 31.82 4.73 -9.35
CA PRO A 28 31.73 6.16 -9.67
C PRO A 28 31.50 6.45 -11.17
N ASN A 29 32.00 5.58 -12.06
CA ASN A 29 31.76 5.68 -13.49
C ASN A 29 30.31 5.35 -13.86
N ALA A 30 29.70 4.35 -13.21
CA ALA A 30 28.30 4.01 -13.39
C ALA A 30 27.39 5.17 -12.93
N GLU A 31 27.69 5.79 -11.80
CA GLU A 31 26.95 6.98 -11.35
C GLU A 31 27.13 8.16 -12.30
N ALA A 32 28.35 8.41 -12.78
CA ALA A 32 28.60 9.47 -13.75
C ALA A 32 27.83 9.23 -15.06
N HIS A 33 27.74 7.98 -15.51
CA HIS A 33 26.94 7.60 -16.65
C HIS A 33 25.45 7.89 -16.42
N LEU A 34 24.89 7.43 -15.30
CA LEU A 34 23.48 7.66 -14.95
C LEU A 34 23.11 9.14 -14.92
N ARG A 35 24.00 10.01 -14.44
CA ARG A 35 23.75 11.47 -14.37
C ARG A 35 23.68 12.15 -15.73
N ILE A 36 24.34 11.59 -16.74
CA ILE A 36 24.31 12.10 -18.11
C ILE A 36 23.29 11.36 -18.98
N SER A 37 22.74 10.25 -18.50
CA SER A 37 21.62 9.56 -19.13
C SER A 37 20.38 10.46 -19.03
N GLU A 38 19.77 10.78 -20.17
CA GLU A 38 18.45 11.40 -20.19
C GLU A 38 17.41 10.34 -19.79
N VAL A 39 17.01 10.33 -18.52
CA VAL A 39 16.00 9.42 -17.98
C VAL A 39 14.65 10.12 -17.89
N GLU A 40 13.61 9.50 -18.46
CA GLU A 40 12.23 10.02 -18.51
C GLU A 40 11.34 9.50 -17.35
N GLY A 41 11.87 8.60 -16.52
CA GLY A 41 11.16 8.03 -15.38
C GLY A 41 11.88 6.83 -14.76
N LEU A 42 11.26 6.26 -13.72
CA LEU A 42 11.78 5.13 -12.93
C LEU A 42 12.25 3.94 -13.78
N TRP A 43 11.43 3.55 -14.76
CA TRP A 43 11.76 2.43 -15.65
C TRP A 43 13.00 2.72 -16.51
N SER A 44 13.10 3.92 -17.08
CA SER A 44 14.26 4.31 -17.89
C SER A 44 15.54 4.43 -17.06
N ALA A 45 15.43 4.89 -15.80
CA ALA A 45 16.55 4.95 -14.88
C ALA A 45 17.07 3.55 -14.52
N LYS A 46 16.18 2.59 -14.25
CA LYS A 46 16.58 1.18 -14.07
C LYS A 46 17.23 0.61 -15.31
N THR A 47 16.69 0.90 -16.50
CA THR A 47 17.28 0.46 -17.77
C THR A 47 18.70 1.01 -17.94
N ALA A 48 18.92 2.29 -17.67
CA ALA A 48 20.26 2.89 -17.71
C ALA A 48 21.21 2.25 -16.68
N LEU A 49 20.74 1.94 -15.47
CA LEU A 49 21.55 1.26 -14.44
C LEU A 49 21.98 -0.14 -14.91
N ARG A 50 21.11 -0.86 -15.62
CA ARG A 50 21.41 -2.19 -16.17
C ARG A 50 22.54 -2.18 -17.19
N GLU A 51 22.75 -1.07 -17.90
CA GLU A 51 23.82 -0.94 -18.89
C GLU A 51 25.21 -0.81 -18.26
N VAL A 52 25.28 -0.40 -16.98
CA VAL A 52 26.52 -0.04 -16.31
C VAL A 52 26.80 -0.81 -15.02
N ALA A 53 25.89 -1.69 -14.59
CA ALA A 53 26.04 -2.48 -13.37
C ALA A 53 25.40 -3.88 -13.50
N ASP A 54 25.87 -4.83 -12.68
CA ASP A 54 25.26 -6.15 -12.58
C ASP A 54 23.96 -6.07 -11.77
N LEU A 55 22.85 -5.95 -12.51
CA LEU A 55 21.52 -5.81 -11.91
C LEU A 55 21.13 -7.04 -11.06
N SER A 56 21.61 -8.23 -11.41
CA SER A 56 21.28 -9.46 -10.66
C SER A 56 21.91 -9.42 -9.27
N GLU A 57 23.16 -8.97 -9.20
CA GLU A 57 23.88 -8.82 -7.93
C GLU A 57 23.32 -7.65 -7.11
N ILE A 58 22.94 -6.52 -7.74
CA ILE A 58 22.22 -5.42 -7.08
C ILE A 58 20.92 -5.91 -6.45
N TYR A 59 20.10 -6.65 -7.19
CA TYR A 59 18.83 -7.19 -6.70
C TYR A 59 19.05 -8.10 -5.49
N ARG A 60 20.07 -8.94 -5.54
CA ARG A 60 20.44 -9.82 -4.43
C ARG A 60 20.85 -9.01 -3.19
N GLN A 61 21.64 -7.96 -3.34
CA GLN A 61 22.06 -7.11 -2.22
C GLN A 61 20.91 -6.28 -1.65
N VAL A 62 20.05 -5.74 -2.50
CA VAL A 62 18.85 -4.99 -2.09
C VAL A 62 17.90 -5.90 -1.33
N ARG A 63 17.63 -7.10 -1.84
CA ARG A 63 16.85 -8.12 -1.11
C ARG A 63 17.42 -8.35 0.29
N ALA A 64 18.72 -8.63 0.38
CA ALA A 64 19.36 -8.88 1.67
C ALA A 64 19.29 -7.65 2.60
N TRP A 65 19.43 -6.45 2.05
CA TRP A 65 19.31 -5.20 2.80
C TRP A 65 17.93 -5.01 3.42
N ILE A 66 16.87 -5.30 2.65
CA ILE A 66 15.47 -5.23 3.11
C ILE A 66 15.22 -6.27 4.21
N THR A 67 15.60 -7.53 3.98
CA THR A 67 15.26 -8.63 4.90
C THR A 67 15.99 -8.58 6.23
N GLU A 68 17.08 -7.82 6.35
CA GLU A 68 17.83 -7.60 7.58
C GLU A 68 17.23 -6.49 8.48
N ARG A 69 16.20 -5.79 8.01
CA ARG A 69 15.63 -4.58 8.64
C ARG A 69 14.14 -4.74 8.91
N ASP A 70 13.57 -3.77 9.62
CA ASP A 70 12.12 -3.59 9.65
C ASP A 70 11.71 -2.63 8.54
N VAL A 71 10.56 -2.84 7.94
CA VAL A 71 9.99 -2.06 6.83
C VAL A 71 8.73 -1.36 7.32
N VAL A 72 8.60 -0.08 7.02
CA VAL A 72 7.35 0.65 7.21
C VAL A 72 6.40 0.30 6.08
N GLY A 73 5.22 -0.19 6.43
CA GLY A 73 4.09 -0.30 5.52
C GLY A 73 2.95 0.61 5.97
N TYR A 74 2.13 1.03 5.02
CA TYR A 74 1.02 1.95 5.22
C TYR A 74 -0.31 1.27 4.94
N HIS A 75 -1.27 1.41 5.85
CA HIS A 75 -2.65 0.97 5.65
C HIS A 75 -3.57 2.20 5.66
N GLY A 76 -4.30 2.42 4.57
CA GLY A 76 -5.27 3.50 4.45
C GLY A 76 -6.66 2.93 4.42
N THR A 77 -7.56 3.45 5.25
CA THR A 77 -8.97 3.04 5.21
C THR A 77 -9.89 4.10 5.85
N ARG A 78 -11.14 4.17 5.37
CA ARG A 78 -12.20 4.95 6.01
C ARG A 78 -12.95 4.15 7.07
N LEU A 79 -12.96 4.64 8.31
CA LEU A 79 -13.50 3.91 9.47
C LEU A 79 -14.41 4.78 10.35
N ASP A 80 -15.41 4.12 10.94
CA ASP A 80 -16.14 4.66 12.09
C ASP A 80 -15.35 4.47 13.40
N ASP A 81 -15.84 5.05 14.50
CA ASP A 81 -15.17 5.00 15.81
C ASP A 81 -15.06 3.58 16.37
N GLU A 82 -16.03 2.72 16.09
CA GLU A 82 -16.06 1.33 16.57
C GLU A 82 -15.02 0.49 15.82
N GLN A 83 -14.91 0.67 14.51
CA GLN A 83 -13.92 0.03 13.66
C GLN A 83 -12.51 0.48 14.04
N ARG A 84 -12.31 1.78 14.26
CA ARG A 84 -11.05 2.32 14.77
C ARG A 84 -10.69 1.68 16.11
N ALA A 85 -11.62 1.66 17.08
CA ALA A 85 -11.39 1.05 18.38
C ALA A 85 -11.10 -0.47 18.27
N SER A 86 -11.64 -1.16 17.26
CA SER A 86 -11.30 -2.55 16.98
C SER A 86 -9.86 -2.71 16.53
N ILE A 87 -9.35 -1.84 15.67
CA ILE A 87 -7.95 -1.89 15.21
C ILE A 87 -7.00 -1.56 16.36
N GLU A 88 -7.33 -0.58 17.20
CA GLU A 88 -6.53 -0.24 18.38
C GLU A 88 -6.42 -1.41 19.38
N ARG A 89 -7.47 -2.22 19.50
CA ARG A 89 -7.52 -3.36 20.40
C ARG A 89 -6.90 -4.63 19.80
N ASP A 90 -7.24 -4.96 18.56
CA ASP A 90 -6.98 -6.27 17.97
C ASP A 90 -5.89 -6.22 16.88
N GLY A 91 -5.48 -5.02 16.46
CA GLY A 91 -4.62 -4.81 15.30
C GLY A 91 -5.38 -4.88 13.98
N LEU A 92 -4.65 -5.03 12.87
CA LEU A 92 -5.24 -5.22 11.55
C LEU A 92 -5.54 -6.72 11.37
N VAL A 93 -6.81 -7.07 11.33
CA VAL A 93 -7.26 -8.46 11.16
C VAL A 93 -7.58 -8.76 9.69
N PRO A 94 -7.29 -9.97 9.19
CA PRO A 94 -7.65 -10.34 7.83
C PRO A 94 -9.16 -10.28 7.63
N LEU A 95 -9.60 -9.81 6.46
CA LEU A 95 -11.02 -9.62 6.19
C LEU A 95 -11.79 -10.95 6.25
N SER A 96 -12.86 -10.98 7.05
CA SER A 96 -13.79 -12.11 7.14
C SER A 96 -15.19 -11.67 6.68
N PRO A 97 -15.69 -12.15 5.51
CA PRO A 97 -17.01 -11.80 5.01
C PRO A 97 -18.13 -12.05 6.02
N ASP A 98 -18.07 -13.18 6.74
CA ASP A 98 -19.06 -13.59 7.74
C ASP A 98 -19.18 -12.60 8.91
N GLN A 99 -18.13 -11.80 9.15
CA GLN A 99 -18.11 -10.77 10.20
C GLN A 99 -18.53 -9.39 9.69
N ARG A 100 -18.76 -9.21 8.37
CA ARG A 100 -19.06 -7.90 7.78
C ARG A 100 -20.53 -7.51 7.86
N GLU A 101 -21.47 -8.45 8.01
CA GLU A 101 -22.91 -8.15 7.87
C GLU A 101 -23.37 -7.04 8.82
N ALA A 102 -23.01 -7.13 10.10
CA ALA A 102 -23.42 -6.14 11.09
C ALA A 102 -22.89 -4.73 10.76
N ALA A 103 -21.62 -4.64 10.37
CA ALA A 103 -20.99 -3.37 9.99
C ALA A 103 -21.63 -2.78 8.71
N LEU A 104 -21.81 -3.61 7.67
CA LEU A 104 -22.46 -3.21 6.42
C LEU A 104 -23.89 -2.73 6.64
N ARG A 105 -24.69 -3.50 7.39
CA ARG A 105 -26.06 -3.12 7.75
C ARG A 105 -26.09 -1.78 8.47
N ARG A 106 -25.15 -1.52 9.39
CA ARG A 106 -25.10 -0.26 10.15
C ARG A 106 -25.00 0.96 9.23
N PHE A 107 -24.09 0.96 8.26
CA PHE A 107 -23.90 2.13 7.39
C PHE A 107 -24.81 2.16 6.16
N LEU A 108 -25.30 1.02 5.67
CA LEU A 108 -26.21 0.95 4.51
C LEU A 108 -27.67 1.16 4.89
N SER A 109 -28.09 0.79 6.10
CA SER A 109 -29.49 0.85 6.54
C SER A 109 -30.16 2.23 6.59
N PRO A 110 -29.44 3.35 6.76
CA PRO A 110 -30.03 4.69 6.66
C PRO A 110 -30.49 5.07 5.25
N HIS A 111 -30.07 4.34 4.21
CA HIS A 111 -30.41 4.66 2.83
C HIS A 111 -31.93 4.51 2.58
N PRO A 112 -32.60 5.45 1.87
CA PRO A 112 -34.05 5.38 1.64
C PRO A 112 -34.52 4.09 0.96
N ARG A 113 -33.68 3.52 0.08
CA ARG A 113 -33.96 2.25 -0.63
C ARG A 113 -33.61 1.00 0.17
N TRP A 114 -33.08 1.13 1.40
CA TRP A 114 -32.70 -0.01 2.23
C TRP A 114 -33.80 -1.08 2.35
N PRO A 115 -35.09 -0.75 2.59
CA PRO A 115 -36.15 -1.75 2.70
C PRO A 115 -36.32 -2.63 1.45
N GLU A 116 -35.95 -2.13 0.27
CA GLU A 116 -36.06 -2.87 -1.01
C GLU A 116 -34.90 -3.85 -1.21
N VAL A 117 -33.76 -3.61 -0.56
CA VAL A 117 -32.50 -4.31 -0.84
C VAL A 117 -31.95 -5.09 0.35
N ALA A 118 -32.46 -4.86 1.56
CA ALA A 118 -31.95 -5.43 2.81
C ALA A 118 -31.82 -6.96 2.76
N ASP A 119 -32.80 -7.66 2.17
CA ASP A 119 -32.81 -9.12 2.07
C ASP A 119 -31.71 -9.67 1.15
N ARG A 120 -31.08 -8.81 0.33
CA ARG A 120 -29.97 -9.17 -0.56
C ARG A 120 -28.61 -9.05 0.09
N LEU A 121 -28.49 -8.43 1.28
CA LEU A 121 -27.18 -8.14 1.89
C LEU A 121 -26.34 -9.41 2.09
N ALA A 122 -26.90 -10.46 2.69
CA ALA A 122 -26.17 -11.70 2.94
C ALA A 122 -25.71 -12.37 1.63
N ALA A 123 -26.56 -12.34 0.60
CA ALA A 123 -26.21 -12.86 -0.73
C ALA A 123 -25.08 -12.06 -1.37
N ALA A 124 -25.12 -10.72 -1.30
CA ALA A 124 -24.07 -9.85 -1.82
C ALA A 124 -22.71 -10.08 -1.10
N ILE A 125 -22.72 -10.21 0.23
CA ILE A 125 -21.52 -10.53 1.01
C ILE A 125 -20.93 -11.88 0.57
N ALA A 126 -21.77 -12.91 0.44
CA ALA A 126 -21.34 -14.23 0.03
C ALA A 126 -20.79 -14.24 -1.41
N GLU A 127 -21.43 -13.52 -2.34
CA GLU A 127 -20.97 -13.41 -3.72
C GLU A 127 -19.57 -12.79 -3.81
N ILE A 128 -19.36 -11.63 -3.17
CA ILE A 128 -18.05 -10.96 -3.17
C ILE A 128 -17.01 -11.79 -2.42
N GLY A 129 -17.37 -12.39 -1.28
CA GLY A 129 -16.47 -13.23 -0.47
C GLY A 129 -15.99 -14.49 -1.19
N ASN A 130 -16.81 -15.04 -2.09
CA ASN A 130 -16.52 -16.27 -2.84
C ASN A 130 -15.85 -16.02 -4.21
N GLY A 131 -15.00 -14.99 -4.31
CA GLY A 131 -14.21 -14.73 -5.51
C GLY A 131 -14.78 -13.67 -6.45
N GLY A 132 -15.81 -12.93 -6.04
CA GLY A 132 -16.30 -11.78 -6.78
C GLY A 132 -15.27 -10.64 -6.86
N THR A 133 -15.55 -9.65 -7.72
CA THR A 133 -14.73 -8.44 -7.84
C THR A 133 -14.65 -7.73 -6.48
N GLY A 134 -13.45 -7.31 -6.09
CA GLY A 134 -13.22 -6.74 -4.75
C GLY A 134 -12.98 -7.78 -3.65
N ASN A 135 -12.85 -9.06 -3.99
CA ASN A 135 -12.51 -10.06 -2.98
C ASN A 135 -11.13 -9.76 -2.35
N ARG A 136 -11.16 -9.61 -1.03
CA ARG A 136 -10.00 -9.42 -0.15
C ARG A 136 -10.05 -10.38 1.05
N THR A 137 -10.84 -11.45 0.95
CA THR A 137 -11.07 -12.41 2.02
C THR A 137 -9.76 -13.02 2.50
N GLY A 138 -9.57 -13.03 3.82
CA GLY A 138 -8.39 -13.56 4.47
C GLY A 138 -7.14 -12.71 4.27
N GLN A 139 -7.27 -11.44 3.84
CA GLN A 139 -6.12 -10.57 3.55
C GLN A 139 -6.11 -9.31 4.41
N VAL A 140 -4.90 -8.85 4.73
CA VAL A 140 -4.58 -7.49 5.17
C VAL A 140 -3.65 -6.89 4.13
N HIS A 141 -3.93 -5.65 3.71
CA HIS A 141 -3.18 -4.95 2.67
C HIS A 141 -2.43 -3.77 3.26
N LEU A 142 -1.14 -3.69 2.96
CA LEU A 142 -0.30 -2.51 3.18
C LEU A 142 0.29 -2.07 1.84
N THR A 143 0.78 -0.84 1.76
CA THR A 143 1.66 -0.37 0.67
C THR A 143 2.97 0.15 1.24
N VAL A 144 4.03 0.20 0.43
CA VAL A 144 5.34 0.72 0.86
C VAL A 144 5.35 2.24 1.00
N SER A 145 4.51 2.96 0.25
CA SER A 145 4.48 4.43 0.22
C SER A 145 3.14 4.96 0.75
N GLY A 146 3.21 5.74 1.82
CA GLY A 146 2.07 6.51 2.33
C GLY A 146 1.72 7.66 1.40
N ALA A 147 2.73 8.32 0.81
CA ALA A 147 2.54 9.34 -0.22
C ALA A 147 1.78 8.79 -1.43
N GLY A 148 2.14 7.60 -1.93
CA GLY A 148 1.38 6.92 -3.00
C GLY A 148 -0.07 6.65 -2.62
N LEU A 149 -0.31 6.22 -1.37
CA LEU A 149 -1.66 5.99 -0.86
C LEU A 149 -2.49 7.28 -0.74
N LEU A 150 -1.86 8.45 -0.60
CA LEU A 150 -2.53 9.74 -0.51
C LEU A 150 -2.74 10.40 -1.88
N GLY A 151 -1.75 10.30 -2.77
CA GLY A 151 -1.72 10.98 -4.07
C GLY A 151 -2.24 10.17 -5.24
N SER A 152 -1.98 8.86 -5.27
CA SER A 152 -2.20 8.03 -6.48
C SER A 152 -3.33 7.00 -6.35
N PHE A 153 -3.58 6.45 -5.16
CA PHE A 153 -4.58 5.38 -4.96
C PHE A 153 -5.32 5.52 -3.61
N ASN A 154 -5.83 6.72 -3.35
CA ASN A 154 -6.45 7.11 -2.09
C ASN A 154 -7.92 6.68 -1.92
N HIS A 155 -8.49 5.91 -2.86
CA HIS A 155 -9.88 5.46 -2.80
C HIS A 155 -10.18 4.65 -1.53
N TYR A 156 -9.18 3.99 -0.94
CA TYR A 156 -9.33 3.33 0.35
C TYR A 156 -9.56 4.31 1.51
N LEU A 157 -8.96 5.49 1.48
CA LEU A 157 -9.15 6.55 2.48
C LEU A 157 -10.47 7.31 2.23
N VAL A 158 -10.93 7.36 0.98
CA VAL A 158 -12.17 8.04 0.60
C VAL A 158 -13.39 7.15 0.81
N GLU A 159 -13.34 5.90 0.40
CA GLU A 159 -14.49 4.99 0.35
C GLU A 159 -14.35 3.77 1.26
N GLY A 160 -13.15 3.55 1.79
CA GLY A 160 -12.90 2.49 2.75
C GLY A 160 -12.51 1.17 2.12
N SER A 161 -12.96 0.07 2.72
CA SER A 161 -12.58 -1.27 2.26
C SER A 161 -13.14 -1.54 0.87
N GLU A 162 -12.30 -2.04 -0.04
CA GLU A 162 -12.71 -2.49 -1.38
C GLU A 162 -13.86 -3.49 -1.32
N PHE A 163 -13.81 -4.41 -0.36
CA PHE A 163 -14.85 -5.42 -0.16
C PHE A 163 -16.20 -4.77 0.14
N ASP A 164 -16.22 -3.82 1.09
CA ASP A 164 -17.47 -3.12 1.44
C ASP A 164 -17.97 -2.27 0.28
N HIS A 165 -17.05 -1.64 -0.46
CA HIS A 165 -17.40 -0.87 -1.66
C HIS A 165 -18.13 -1.75 -2.66
N HIS A 166 -17.61 -2.93 -2.98
CA HIS A 166 -18.25 -3.84 -3.94
C HIS A 166 -19.57 -4.42 -3.44
N VAL A 167 -19.71 -4.68 -2.13
CA VAL A 167 -21.00 -5.05 -1.56
C VAL A 167 -22.00 -3.90 -1.66
N ALA A 168 -21.60 -2.67 -1.34
CA ALA A 168 -22.46 -1.51 -1.46
C ALA A 168 -22.85 -1.23 -2.92
N ASN A 169 -21.91 -1.35 -3.86
CA ASN A 169 -22.14 -1.17 -5.30
C ASN A 169 -23.13 -2.21 -5.85
N SER A 170 -23.02 -3.49 -5.48
CA SER A 170 -23.99 -4.51 -5.93
C SER A 170 -25.41 -4.27 -5.42
N MET A 171 -25.54 -3.55 -4.29
CA MET A 171 -26.83 -3.21 -3.69
C MET A 171 -27.42 -1.90 -4.24
N PHE A 172 -26.59 -0.88 -4.46
CA PHE A 172 -27.01 0.50 -4.70
C PHE A 172 -26.49 1.13 -6.00
N GLY A 173 -25.58 0.48 -6.73
CA GLY A 173 -24.89 1.06 -7.88
C GLY A 173 -24.04 2.25 -7.47
N GLU A 174 -24.02 3.28 -8.31
CA GLU A 174 -23.27 4.53 -8.11
C GLU A 174 -23.56 5.26 -6.79
N GLU A 175 -24.76 5.09 -6.22
CA GLU A 175 -25.12 5.67 -4.90
C GLU A 175 -24.21 5.14 -3.77
N CYS A 176 -23.50 4.02 -3.98
CA CYS A 176 -22.57 3.46 -3.00
C CYS A 176 -21.41 4.39 -2.66
N HIS A 177 -20.97 5.23 -3.59
CA HIS A 177 -19.85 6.14 -3.37
C HIS A 177 -20.14 7.12 -2.22
N ASP A 178 -21.32 7.73 -2.22
CA ASP A 178 -21.72 8.68 -1.19
C ASP A 178 -21.97 7.99 0.16
N LEU A 179 -22.53 6.78 0.13
CA LEU A 179 -22.70 5.94 1.33
C LEU A 179 -21.34 5.61 1.98
N ASN A 180 -20.37 5.20 1.17
CA ASN A 180 -19.04 4.85 1.64
C ASN A 180 -18.29 6.07 2.21
N ARG A 181 -18.43 7.24 1.58
CA ARG A 181 -17.81 8.49 2.08
C ARG A 181 -18.39 8.92 3.42
N ALA A 182 -19.70 8.78 3.60
CA ALA A 182 -20.39 9.17 4.83
C ALA A 182 -20.11 8.24 6.03
N ARG A 183 -19.49 7.06 5.80
CA ARG A 183 -19.38 6.00 6.81
C ARG A 183 -18.40 6.28 7.95
N GLY A 184 -17.52 7.27 7.81
CA GLY A 184 -16.46 7.49 8.78
C GLY A 184 -15.41 8.48 8.31
N ARG A 185 -14.18 8.33 8.82
CA ARG A 185 -13.04 9.22 8.58
C ARG A 185 -11.88 8.49 7.92
N GLY A 186 -11.16 9.15 7.02
CA GLY A 186 -9.96 8.58 6.40
C GLY A 186 -8.82 8.48 7.41
N LEU A 187 -8.33 7.27 7.68
CA LEU A 187 -7.24 7.01 8.62
C LEU A 187 -6.08 6.31 7.90
N LEU A 188 -4.88 6.86 8.09
CA LEU A 188 -3.62 6.31 7.62
C LEU A 188 -2.85 5.72 8.80
N TYR A 189 -2.66 4.40 8.79
CA TYR A 189 -1.86 3.70 9.78
C TYR A 189 -0.46 3.46 9.24
N ARG A 190 0.53 3.81 10.06
CA ARG A 190 1.94 3.49 9.81
C ARG A 190 2.33 2.26 10.62
N VAL A 191 2.84 1.24 9.95
CA VAL A 191 2.97 -0.11 10.51
C VAL A 191 4.38 -0.63 10.35
N ARG A 192 4.96 -1.18 11.42
CA ARG A 192 6.29 -1.80 11.41
C ARG A 192 6.19 -3.28 11.06
N ILE A 193 6.83 -3.69 9.97
CA ILE A 193 6.84 -5.08 9.51
C ILE A 193 8.27 -5.62 9.49
N ASP A 194 8.45 -6.90 9.81
CA ASP A 194 9.73 -7.59 9.61
C ASP A 194 10.07 -7.61 8.11
N GLY A 195 11.29 -7.26 7.72
CA GLY A 195 11.65 -7.13 6.31
C GLY A 195 11.51 -8.41 5.48
N ALA A 196 11.70 -9.58 6.07
CA ALA A 196 11.44 -10.85 5.39
C ALA A 196 9.93 -11.06 5.19
N ALA A 197 9.10 -10.69 6.17
CA ALA A 197 7.65 -10.71 6.04
C ALA A 197 7.15 -9.70 4.98
N ALA A 198 7.70 -8.49 4.96
CA ALA A 198 7.36 -7.47 3.95
C ALA A 198 7.74 -7.94 2.53
N PHE A 199 8.95 -8.51 2.37
CA PHE A 199 9.38 -9.08 1.09
C PHE A 199 8.46 -10.21 0.62
N ALA A 200 8.08 -11.13 1.51
CA ALA A 200 7.15 -12.21 1.17
C ALA A 200 5.76 -11.67 0.80
N ALA A 201 5.25 -10.70 1.57
CA ALA A 201 3.94 -10.08 1.33
C ALA A 201 3.87 -9.30 0.02
N ALA A 202 4.97 -8.70 -0.43
CA ALA A 202 5.07 -8.04 -1.73
C ALA A 202 5.15 -9.02 -2.91
N ASN A 203 5.39 -10.31 -2.64
CA ASN A 203 5.52 -11.37 -3.65
C ASN A 203 4.59 -12.56 -3.33
N PRO A 204 3.26 -12.34 -3.21
CA PRO A 204 2.32 -13.34 -2.70
C PRO A 204 2.19 -14.59 -3.59
N PHE A 205 2.57 -14.49 -4.86
CA PHE A 205 2.55 -15.59 -5.84
C PHE A 205 3.94 -16.16 -6.15
N GLY A 206 4.93 -15.85 -5.30
CA GLY A 206 6.33 -16.22 -5.49
C GLY A 206 7.16 -15.13 -6.16
N GLU A 207 8.47 -15.37 -6.23
CA GLU A 207 9.42 -14.46 -6.87
C GLU A 207 9.32 -14.62 -8.39
N MET A 208 8.87 -13.55 -9.06
CA MET A 208 9.08 -13.39 -10.50
C MET A 208 10.55 -13.09 -10.77
N ALA A 209 10.96 -13.01 -12.05
CA ALA A 209 12.33 -12.66 -12.42
C ALA A 209 12.83 -11.35 -11.76
N GLU A 210 11.91 -10.43 -11.48
CA GLU A 210 12.14 -9.22 -10.71
C GLU A 210 11.15 -9.17 -9.53
N PRO A 211 11.58 -9.39 -8.27
CA PRO A 211 10.67 -9.31 -7.12
C PRO A 211 10.15 -7.88 -6.93
N ASN A 212 8.84 -7.72 -6.67
CA ASN A 212 8.15 -6.42 -6.72
C ASN A 212 8.85 -5.34 -5.86
N LEU A 213 8.90 -5.52 -4.54
CA LEU A 213 9.50 -4.53 -3.63
C LEU A 213 10.99 -4.24 -3.94
N VAL A 214 11.75 -5.25 -4.35
CA VAL A 214 13.16 -5.08 -4.72
C VAL A 214 13.29 -4.24 -6.00
N SER A 215 12.48 -4.55 -7.01
CA SER A 215 12.47 -3.81 -8.28
C SER A 215 12.10 -2.34 -8.07
N GLU A 216 11.10 -2.07 -7.24
CA GLU A 216 10.67 -0.72 -6.87
C GLU A 216 11.78 0.10 -6.18
N ILE A 217 12.49 -0.52 -5.23
CA ILE A 217 13.62 0.13 -4.55
C ILE A 217 14.78 0.37 -5.51
N VAL A 218 15.10 -0.58 -6.39
CA VAL A 218 16.17 -0.41 -7.38
C VAL A 218 15.83 0.68 -8.39
N GLN A 219 14.58 0.74 -8.86
CA GLN A 219 14.11 1.81 -9.75
C GLN A 219 14.25 3.19 -9.09
N SER A 220 13.84 3.30 -7.83
CA SER A 220 13.92 4.54 -7.05
C SER A 220 15.36 4.97 -6.79
N LEU A 221 16.24 4.02 -6.46
CA LEU A 221 17.67 4.27 -6.32
C LEU A 221 18.27 4.75 -7.65
N ALA A 222 17.98 4.06 -8.75
CA ALA A 222 18.50 4.41 -10.07
C ALA A 222 18.06 5.83 -10.48
N TRP A 223 16.79 6.17 -10.20
CA TRP A 223 16.25 7.51 -10.41
C TRP A 223 16.99 8.57 -9.58
N SER A 224 17.22 8.29 -8.30
CA SER A 224 17.98 9.17 -7.42
C SER A 224 19.42 9.39 -7.91
N LEU A 225 20.09 8.32 -8.35
CA LEU A 225 21.45 8.40 -8.90
C LEU A 225 21.52 9.22 -10.19
N ALA A 226 20.53 9.09 -11.07
CA ALA A 226 20.47 9.80 -12.34
C ALA A 226 20.09 11.28 -12.17
N THR A 227 19.15 11.60 -11.28
CA THR A 227 18.56 12.94 -11.18
C THR A 227 19.08 13.77 -10.00
N GLY A 228 19.74 13.12 -9.04
CA GLY A 228 20.13 13.75 -7.76
C GLY A 228 18.94 14.03 -6.83
N ARG A 229 17.74 13.53 -7.15
CA ARG A 229 16.54 13.68 -6.32
C ARG A 229 16.52 12.63 -5.22
N GLU A 230 16.28 13.06 -3.99
CA GLU A 230 16.25 12.20 -2.79
C GLU A 230 14.84 12.18 -2.15
N ASP A 231 13.90 12.93 -2.69
CA ASP A 231 12.48 12.99 -2.32
C ASP A 231 11.71 11.77 -2.87
N THR A 232 11.91 10.62 -2.23
CA THR A 232 11.29 9.36 -2.65
C THR A 232 9.78 9.32 -2.42
N GLU A 233 9.24 10.13 -1.50
CA GLU A 233 7.79 10.32 -1.33
C GLU A 233 7.11 10.81 -2.63
N ALA A 234 7.79 11.65 -3.41
CA ALA A 234 7.26 12.20 -4.66
C ALA A 234 7.16 11.15 -5.79
N LEU A 235 7.67 9.94 -5.56
CA LEU A 235 7.56 8.81 -6.50
C LEU A 235 6.24 8.06 -6.35
N GLU A 236 5.52 8.23 -5.24
CA GLU A 236 4.17 7.71 -5.03
C GLU A 236 3.99 6.21 -5.36
N LEU A 237 4.95 5.37 -4.93
CA LEU A 237 4.99 3.97 -5.37
C LEU A 237 3.79 3.15 -4.90
N ASP A 238 3.12 2.52 -5.87
CA ASP A 238 2.13 1.48 -5.65
C ASP A 238 2.79 0.10 -5.52
N CYS A 239 3.38 -0.18 -4.36
CA CYS A 239 3.93 -1.50 -4.03
C CYS A 239 3.10 -2.17 -2.92
N GLY A 240 2.05 -2.89 -3.32
CA GLY A 240 1.17 -3.62 -2.42
C GLY A 240 1.84 -4.80 -1.71
N MET A 241 1.54 -4.96 -0.43
CA MET A 241 1.94 -6.07 0.44
C MET A 241 0.69 -6.77 0.98
N ILE A 242 0.55 -8.06 0.68
CA ILE A 242 -0.60 -8.88 1.10
C ILE A 242 -0.18 -9.82 2.23
N PHE A 243 -0.84 -9.69 3.38
CA PHE A 243 -0.66 -10.57 4.53
C PHE A 243 -1.89 -11.43 4.75
N TYR A 244 -1.69 -12.72 4.98
CA TYR A 244 -2.77 -13.67 5.32
C TYR A 244 -2.91 -13.90 6.83
N GLN A 245 -2.05 -13.25 7.62
CA GLN A 245 -2.10 -13.23 9.07
C GLN A 245 -2.40 -11.80 9.54
N GLY A 246 -3.05 -11.68 10.69
CA GLY A 246 -3.29 -10.37 11.29
C GLY A 246 -1.99 -9.70 11.70
N ILE A 247 -1.97 -8.38 11.60
CA ILE A 247 -0.88 -7.56 12.10
C ILE A 247 -1.28 -7.08 13.51
N PRO A 248 -0.54 -7.49 14.55
CA PRO A 248 -0.93 -7.18 15.92
C PRO A 248 -0.79 -5.69 16.24
N PRO A 249 -1.53 -5.19 17.25
CA PRO A 249 -1.61 -3.75 17.54
C PRO A 249 -0.26 -3.14 17.95
N ASP A 250 0.65 -3.92 18.55
CA ASP A 250 2.01 -3.46 18.92
C ASP A 250 2.92 -3.15 17.72
N LYS A 251 2.50 -3.52 16.50
CA LYS A 251 3.18 -3.18 15.25
C LYS A 251 2.68 -1.88 14.63
N ILE A 252 1.54 -1.36 15.07
CA ILE A 252 1.01 -0.07 14.63
C ILE A 252 1.83 1.02 15.33
N MET A 253 2.57 1.79 14.55
CA MET A 253 3.46 2.83 15.05
C MET A 253 2.74 4.15 15.28
N ASP A 254 1.82 4.49 14.38
CA ASP A 254 1.08 5.75 14.40
C ASP A 254 -0.21 5.63 13.59
N VAL A 255 -1.16 6.54 13.86
CA VAL A 255 -2.40 6.71 13.10
C VAL A 255 -2.65 8.20 12.86
N THR A 256 -2.77 8.57 11.60
CA THR A 256 -3.05 9.93 11.17
C THR A 256 -4.43 9.99 10.56
N GLU A 257 -5.28 10.89 11.07
CA GLU A 257 -6.53 11.24 10.41
C GLU A 257 -6.24 12.18 9.25
N ILE A 258 -6.72 11.81 8.06
CA ILE A 258 -6.53 12.59 6.84
C ILE A 258 -7.82 13.37 6.58
N PRO A 259 -7.75 14.72 6.59
CA PRO A 259 -8.90 15.55 6.29
C PRO A 259 -9.50 15.27 4.90
N ASP A 260 -10.83 15.36 4.80
CA ASP A 260 -11.53 15.07 3.55
C ASP A 260 -11.11 16.02 2.42
N ASP A 261 -10.84 17.30 2.71
CA ASP A 261 -10.37 18.28 1.71
C ASP A 261 -9.04 17.85 1.06
N VAL A 262 -8.10 17.31 1.83
CA VAL A 262 -6.85 16.74 1.32
C VAL A 262 -7.08 15.52 0.44
N LEU A 263 -8.02 14.64 0.83
CA LEU A 263 -8.36 13.46 0.03
C LEU A 263 -9.01 13.83 -1.30
N TRP A 264 -9.82 14.89 -1.33
CA TRP A 264 -10.52 15.33 -2.54
C TRP A 264 -9.61 15.94 -3.59
N GLU A 265 -8.54 16.62 -3.20
CA GLU A 265 -7.57 17.19 -4.14
C GLU A 265 -6.96 16.13 -5.06
N ASN A 266 -6.80 14.90 -4.56
CA ASN A 266 -6.13 13.80 -5.24
C ASN A 266 -7.08 12.66 -5.65
N TYR A 267 -8.39 12.79 -5.42
CA TYR A 267 -9.34 11.71 -5.74
C TYR A 267 -9.58 11.60 -7.25
N ASP A 268 -9.09 10.53 -7.86
CA ASP A 268 -9.30 10.28 -9.30
C ASP A 268 -10.77 9.98 -9.59
N HIS A 269 -11.49 10.97 -10.14
CA HIS A 269 -12.88 10.83 -10.56
C HIS A 269 -13.08 9.88 -11.75
N ARG A 270 -12.02 9.31 -12.34
CA ARG A 270 -12.11 8.33 -13.44
C ARG A 270 -12.58 6.94 -13.01
N LEU A 271 -12.78 6.71 -11.71
CA LEU A 271 -13.47 5.53 -11.18
C LEU A 271 -15.00 5.68 -11.13
N ARG A 272 -15.55 6.75 -11.75
CA ARG A 272 -16.98 6.90 -12.10
C ARG A 272 -17.29 6.35 -13.49
#